data_AF-A0A3L6DXD8-F1
#
_entry.id   AF-A0A3L6DXD8-F1
#
_cell.length_a   1.000
_cell.length_b   1.000
_cell.length_c   1.000
_cell.angle_alpha   90.00
_cell.angle_beta   90.00
_cell.angle_gamma   90.00
#
_symmetry.space_group_name_H-M   'P 1'
#
loop_
_entity.id
_entity.type
_entity.pdbx_description
1 polymer ?
#
loop_
_entity_poly.entity_id
_entity_poly.type
_entity_poly.pdbx_seq_one_letter_code
_entity_poly.pdbx_strand_id
1 'polypeptide(L)'
;MGITCRHSDQSSYNQCCGCSGSHKRDWPGSGSFYGNLDSGGECGVPAQNMFYMPAENREQFWYSTNYGMFRFCVANTELDWRPGTEQYRFIEHCLSSVDRQKQPWLIFLAHRVLGYSSATFYADEGTTEEPMGRECLQPLW
;
A
#
# COMPACT_ATOMS: atom_id res chain seq x y z
N MET A 1 -40.40 6.45 -19.56
CA MET A 1 -39.02 6.95 -19.64
C MET A 1 -38.27 6.43 -18.43
N GLY A 2 -37.53 5.32 -18.59
CA GLY A 2 -36.69 4.78 -17.52
C GLY A 2 -35.36 5.51 -17.52
N ILE A 3 -35.04 6.20 -16.43
CA ILE A 3 -33.71 6.78 -16.23
C ILE A 3 -32.77 5.62 -15.89
N THR A 4 -32.06 5.10 -16.89
CA THR A 4 -30.86 4.29 -16.67
C THR A 4 -29.83 5.18 -15.98
N CYS A 5 -29.59 4.95 -14.70
CA CYS A 5 -28.40 5.45 -14.01
C CYS A 5 -27.18 4.81 -14.68
N ARG A 6 -26.55 5.52 -15.62
CA ARG A 6 -25.19 5.17 -16.05
C ARG A 6 -24.33 5.19 -14.80
N HIS A 7 -23.67 4.06 -14.52
CA HIS A 7 -22.54 4.04 -13.61
C HIS A 7 -21.54 5.06 -14.14
N SER A 8 -21.49 6.22 -13.47
CA SER A 8 -20.47 7.22 -13.73
C SER A 8 -19.13 6.59 -13.40
N ASP A 9 -18.36 6.37 -14.44
CA ASP A 9 -16.97 5.94 -14.43
C ASP A 9 -16.21 6.74 -13.34
N GLN A 10 -15.76 6.06 -12.29
CA GLN A 10 -15.09 6.66 -11.12
C GLN A 10 -13.70 7.27 -11.44
N SER A 11 -13.37 7.41 -12.72
CA SER A 11 -12.09 7.89 -13.25
C SER A 11 -11.86 9.40 -13.12
N SER A 12 -12.79 10.16 -12.53
CA SER A 12 -12.79 11.63 -12.58
C SER A 12 -12.91 12.36 -11.23
N TYR A 13 -12.93 11.66 -10.10
CA TYR A 13 -12.68 12.29 -8.80
C TYR A 13 -11.17 12.33 -8.54
N ASN A 14 -10.65 13.47 -8.08
CA ASN A 14 -9.30 13.60 -7.53
C ASN A 14 -9.11 12.57 -6.40
N GLN A 15 -8.66 11.38 -6.74
CA GLN A 15 -8.35 10.32 -5.78
C GLN A 15 -7.09 10.76 -5.04
N CYS A 16 -7.24 11.18 -3.79
CA CYS A 16 -6.10 11.32 -2.89
C CYS A 16 -5.44 9.96 -2.76
N CYS A 17 -4.24 9.79 -3.32
CA CYS A 17 -3.46 8.56 -3.15
C CYS A 17 -2.87 8.54 -1.74
N GLY A 18 -3.19 7.52 -0.95
CA GLY A 18 -2.71 7.38 0.43
C GLY A 18 -2.26 5.96 0.70
N CYS A 19 -1.27 5.80 1.59
CA CYS A 19 -0.87 4.51 2.12
C CYS A 19 -1.44 4.36 3.54
N SER A 20 -1.82 3.15 3.93
CA SER A 20 -2.02 2.83 5.34
C SER A 20 -0.65 2.78 6.03
N GLY A 21 -0.59 3.26 7.26
CA GLY A 21 0.62 3.32 8.07
C GLY A 21 0.32 3.00 9.53
N SER A 22 1.35 2.87 10.37
CA SER A 22 1.21 2.40 11.75
C SER A 22 0.11 3.13 12.55
N HIS A 23 0.13 4.46 12.53
CA HIS A 23 -0.87 5.32 13.18
C HIS A 23 -2.31 5.16 12.67
N LYS A 24 -2.52 4.41 11.59
CA LYS A 24 -3.85 4.12 11.05
C LYS A 24 -4.28 2.72 11.44
N ARG A 25 -3.36 1.74 11.47
CA ARG A 25 -3.71 0.30 11.48
C ARG A 25 -3.21 -0.47 12.70
N ASP A 26 -2.10 -0.10 13.31
CA ASP A 26 -1.43 -0.94 14.30
C ASP A 26 -2.22 -1.02 15.61
N TRP A 27 -2.63 -2.23 15.96
CA TRP A 27 -3.26 -2.54 17.23
C TRP A 27 -3.04 -4.02 17.61
N PRO A 28 -2.63 -4.36 18.84
CA PRO A 28 -2.41 -5.75 19.24
C PRO A 28 -3.66 -6.62 19.05
N GLY A 29 -3.50 -7.83 18.50
CA GLY A 29 -4.60 -8.78 18.32
C GLY A 29 -5.59 -8.42 17.21
N SER A 30 -5.32 -7.39 16.41
CA SER A 30 -6.18 -6.96 15.30
C SER A 30 -5.83 -7.57 13.94
N GLY A 31 -4.78 -8.41 13.87
CA GLY A 31 -4.26 -8.97 12.62
C GLY A 31 -3.30 -8.07 11.84
N SER A 32 -2.86 -6.93 12.39
CA SER A 32 -1.73 -6.17 11.85
C SER A 32 -0.43 -6.97 12.02
N PHE A 33 0.49 -6.82 11.07
CA PHE A 33 1.82 -7.43 11.13
C PHE A 33 2.64 -6.83 12.29
N TYR A 34 2.54 -5.52 12.48
CA TYR A 34 3.07 -4.82 13.65
C TYR A 34 2.01 -4.74 14.75
N GLY A 35 2.39 -5.17 15.95
CA GLY A 35 1.52 -5.18 17.13
C GLY A 35 1.60 -3.92 17.98
N ASN A 36 1.93 -2.76 17.39
CA ASN A 36 2.08 -1.50 18.14
C ASN A 36 0.71 -0.96 18.59
N LEU A 37 0.71 0.04 19.47
CA LEU A 37 -0.49 0.77 19.91
C LEU A 37 -0.72 2.06 19.11
N ASP A 38 -0.02 2.24 17.99
CA ASP A 38 0.12 3.52 17.30
C ASP A 38 -1.20 4.05 16.73
N SER A 39 -2.15 3.17 16.43
CA SER A 39 -3.47 3.59 15.96
C SER A 39 -4.37 4.14 17.08
N GLY A 40 -3.98 4.04 18.35
CA GLY A 40 -4.81 4.50 19.47
C GLY A 40 -6.18 3.80 19.57
N GLY A 41 -6.30 2.59 19.05
CA GLY A 41 -7.55 1.80 19.04
C GLY A 41 -8.34 1.90 17.74
N GLU A 42 -7.90 2.71 16.78
CA GLU A 42 -8.57 2.89 15.48
C GLU A 42 -8.53 1.65 14.57
N CYS A 43 -7.48 0.83 14.66
CA CYS A 43 -7.29 -0.45 13.95
C CYS A 43 -7.68 -0.46 12.45
N GLY A 44 -7.46 0.65 11.75
CA GLY A 44 -7.71 0.83 10.32
C GLY A 44 -9.09 1.38 9.97
N VAL A 45 -10.05 1.34 10.91
CA VAL A 45 -11.47 1.63 10.65
C VAL A 45 -11.70 3.05 10.13
N PRO A 46 -11.14 4.12 10.73
CA PRO A 46 -11.34 5.47 10.20
C PRO A 46 -10.68 5.64 8.83
N ALA A 47 -9.43 5.19 8.68
CA ALA A 47 -8.68 5.34 7.43
C ALA A 47 -9.38 4.67 6.25
N GLN A 48 -9.82 3.42 6.43
CA GLN A 48 -10.46 2.64 5.36
C GLN A 48 -11.86 3.12 5.02
N ASN A 49 -12.56 3.83 5.91
CA ASN A 49 -13.94 4.31 5.68
C ASN A 49 -14.00 5.76 5.20
N MET A 50 -13.15 6.64 5.75
CA MET A 50 -13.14 8.07 5.45
C MET A 50 -12.49 8.39 4.11
N PHE A 51 -11.47 7.62 3.72
CA PHE A 51 -10.79 7.77 2.44
C PHE A 51 -11.17 6.65 1.49
N TYR A 52 -11.33 7.01 0.22
CA TYR A 52 -11.55 6.05 -0.86
C TYR A 52 -10.23 5.78 -1.58
N MET A 53 -9.87 4.51 -1.67
CA MET A 53 -8.78 4.00 -2.50
C MET A 53 -9.34 2.89 -3.38
N PRO A 54 -8.87 2.73 -4.62
CA PRO A 54 -9.33 1.68 -5.53
C PRO A 54 -8.71 0.31 -5.20
N ALA A 55 -8.74 -0.08 -3.92
CA ALA A 55 -8.33 -1.41 -3.44
C ALA A 55 -9.49 -2.40 -3.61
N GLU A 56 -9.18 -3.63 -4.00
CA GLU A 56 -10.18 -4.72 -4.08
C GLU A 56 -10.81 -4.98 -2.71
N ASN A 57 -9.98 -4.99 -1.67
CA ASN A 57 -10.40 -4.98 -0.28
C ASN A 57 -9.85 -3.74 0.44
N ARG A 58 -10.75 -2.87 0.91
CA ARG A 58 -10.37 -1.62 1.60
C ARG A 58 -9.67 -1.85 2.94
N GLU A 59 -9.88 -3.00 3.60
CA GLU A 59 -9.19 -3.37 4.83
C GLU A 59 -7.71 -3.70 4.59
N GLN A 60 -7.41 -4.26 3.42
CA GLN A 60 -6.06 -4.62 3.01
C GLN A 60 -5.25 -3.39 2.56
N PHE A 61 -5.91 -2.38 1.98
CA PHE A 61 -5.36 -1.05 1.66
C PHE A 61 -4.20 -1.05 0.64
N TRP A 62 -3.87 -2.16 -0.01
CA TRP A 62 -2.95 -2.17 -1.16
C TRP A 62 -3.74 -2.05 -2.46
N TYR A 63 -3.21 -1.28 -3.41
CA TYR A 63 -3.89 -1.02 -4.68
C TYR A 63 -2.94 -0.48 -5.74
N SER A 64 -3.39 -0.56 -6.99
CA SER A 64 -2.70 0.06 -8.13
C SER A 64 -3.52 1.21 -8.68
N THR A 65 -2.87 2.29 -9.10
CA THR A 65 -3.54 3.38 -9.82
C THR A 65 -2.65 3.96 -10.90
N ASN A 66 -3.27 4.65 -11.86
CA ASN A 66 -2.61 5.22 -13.02
C ASN A 66 -2.86 6.72 -13.10
N TYR A 67 -1.84 7.48 -13.48
CA TYR A 67 -1.98 8.88 -13.81
C TYR A 67 -1.11 9.21 -15.02
N GLY A 68 -1.72 9.32 -16.20
CA GLY A 68 -0.98 9.52 -17.46
C GLY A 68 0.10 8.44 -17.65
N MET A 69 1.36 8.86 -17.74
CA MET A 69 2.52 7.98 -17.95
C MET A 69 2.98 7.22 -16.69
N PHE A 70 2.31 7.41 -15.54
CA PHE A 70 2.69 6.84 -14.26
C PHE A 70 1.81 5.66 -13.88
N ARG A 71 2.44 4.56 -13.45
CA ARG A 71 1.85 3.45 -12.70
C ARG A 71 2.31 3.53 -11.26
N PHE A 72 1.37 3.52 -10.32
CA PHE A 72 1.65 3.43 -8.89
C PHE A 72 1.23 2.06 -8.37
N CYS A 73 2.12 1.40 -7.62
CA CYS A 73 1.85 0.19 -6.85
C CYS A 73 1.99 0.54 -5.37
N VAL A 74 0.87 0.57 -4.66
CA VAL A 74 0.79 1.03 -3.27
C VAL A 74 0.66 -0.17 -2.35
N ALA A 75 1.61 -0.34 -1.44
CA ALA A 75 1.62 -1.38 -0.42
C ALA A 75 1.08 -0.86 0.93
N ASN A 76 0.60 -1.78 1.75
CA ASN A 76 0.26 -1.58 3.15
C ASN A 76 1.32 -2.25 4.04
N THR A 77 2.19 -1.43 4.65
CA THR A 77 3.29 -1.90 5.50
C THR A 77 2.83 -2.43 6.85
N GLU A 78 1.55 -2.30 7.19
CA GLU A 78 1.01 -2.82 8.45
C GLU A 78 0.45 -4.25 8.27
N LEU A 79 0.60 -4.84 7.08
CA LEU A 79 0.29 -6.22 6.74
C LEU A 79 1.50 -6.89 6.09
N ASP A 80 1.58 -8.22 6.16
CA ASP A 80 2.75 -8.98 5.72
C ASP A 80 3.00 -8.88 4.20
N TRP A 81 4.20 -8.44 3.80
CA TRP A 81 4.61 -8.26 2.40
C TRP A 81 5.54 -9.34 1.87
N ARG A 82 5.87 -10.37 2.66
CA ARG A 82 6.91 -11.35 2.32
C ARG A 82 6.46 -12.36 1.26
N PRO A 83 7.38 -13.06 0.57
CA PRO A 83 7.03 -14.04 -0.45
C PRO A 83 6.01 -15.07 0.05
N GLY A 84 5.00 -15.33 -0.77
CA GLY A 84 3.90 -16.23 -0.45
C GLY A 84 2.66 -15.57 0.13
N THR A 85 2.73 -14.30 0.58
CA THR A 85 1.56 -13.55 1.05
C THR A 85 0.68 -13.06 -0.10
N GLU A 86 -0.55 -12.69 0.21
CA GLU A 86 -1.48 -12.08 -0.74
C GLU A 86 -0.96 -10.75 -1.28
N GLN A 87 -0.42 -9.92 -0.38
CA GLN A 87 0.17 -8.63 -0.73
C GLN A 87 1.37 -8.78 -1.67
N TYR A 88 2.24 -9.78 -1.46
CA TYR A 88 3.38 -10.03 -2.35
C TYR A 88 2.92 -10.34 -3.78
N ARG A 89 1.91 -11.22 -3.92
CA ARG A 89 1.32 -11.57 -5.23
C ARG A 89 0.68 -10.36 -5.90
N PHE A 90 0.00 -9.52 -5.11
CA PHE A 90 -0.53 -8.25 -5.61
C PHE A 90 0.59 -7.34 -6.15
N ILE A 91 1.67 -7.16 -5.39
CA ILE A 91 2.80 -6.31 -5.78
C ILE A 91 3.44 -6.84 -7.08
N GLU A 92 3.72 -8.14 -7.15
CA GLU A 92 4.26 -8.79 -8.35
C GLU A 92 3.35 -8.57 -9.57
N HIS A 93 2.05 -8.76 -9.42
CA HIS A 93 1.08 -8.54 -10.50
C HIS A 93 1.01 -7.05 -10.90
N CYS A 94 1.04 -6.13 -9.94
CA CYS A 94 0.99 -4.69 -10.21
C CYS A 94 2.20 -4.21 -11.02
N LEU A 95 3.40 -4.68 -10.65
CA LEU A 95 4.66 -4.32 -11.29
C LEU A 95 4.84 -5.00 -12.66
N SER A 96 4.38 -6.24 -12.84
CA SER A 96 4.53 -6.99 -14.09
C SER A 96 3.49 -6.65 -15.17
N SER A 97 2.30 -6.18 -14.78
CA SER A 97 1.19 -5.91 -15.72
C SER A 97 1.25 -4.57 -16.46
N VAL A 98 2.22 -3.70 -16.15
CA VAL A 98 2.32 -2.38 -16.79
C VAL A 98 2.97 -2.45 -18.18
N ASP A 99 2.32 -1.86 -19.17
CA ASP A 99 2.95 -1.59 -20.48
C ASP A 99 3.93 -0.43 -20.35
N ARG A 100 5.24 -0.76 -20.27
CA ARG A 100 6.31 0.22 -20.06
C ARG A 100 6.55 1.15 -21.26
N GLN A 101 6.04 0.82 -22.46
CA GLN A 101 6.10 1.73 -23.59
C GLN A 101 5.10 2.88 -23.42
N LYS A 102 3.91 2.59 -22.89
CA LYS A 102 2.85 3.58 -22.65
C LYS A 102 2.98 4.28 -21.30
N GLN A 103 3.39 3.55 -20.26
CA GLN A 103 3.55 4.02 -18.90
C GLN A 103 4.98 3.74 -18.40
N PRO A 104 5.97 4.54 -18.84
CA PRO A 104 7.38 4.30 -18.51
C PRO A 104 7.70 4.47 -17.02
N TRP A 105 6.95 5.31 -16.30
CA TRP A 105 7.21 5.64 -14.90
C TRP A 105 6.48 4.67 -13.96
N LEU A 106 7.23 3.70 -13.43
CA LEU A 106 6.73 2.73 -12.46
C LEU A 106 7.18 3.14 -11.05
N ILE A 107 6.22 3.39 -10.17
CA ILE A 107 6.46 3.93 -8.83
C ILE A 107 5.90 2.97 -7.78
N PHE A 108 6.76 2.52 -6.87
CA PHE A 108 6.36 1.77 -5.69
C PHE A 108 6.21 2.72 -4.50
N LEU A 109 5.12 2.59 -3.74
CA LEU A 109 4.83 3.40 -2.56
C LEU A 109 4.53 2.50 -1.36
N ALA A 110 5.12 2.85 -0.22
CA ALA A 110 4.94 2.17 1.06
C ALA A 110 5.10 3.20 2.19
N HIS A 111 4.49 2.97 3.36
CA HIS A 111 4.58 3.89 4.49
C HIS A 111 5.86 3.67 5.30
N ARG A 112 6.03 2.48 5.89
CA ARG A 112 7.30 2.10 6.53
C ARG A 112 8.41 1.92 5.49
N VAL A 113 9.66 2.05 5.92
CA VAL A 113 10.80 1.98 5.00
C VAL A 113 11.13 0.54 4.68
N LEU A 114 10.65 0.06 3.54
CA LEU A 114 10.99 -1.27 3.02
C LEU A 114 12.29 -1.28 2.18
N GLY A 115 12.89 -0.12 1.90
CA GLY A 115 14.10 0.00 1.07
C GLY A 115 15.36 0.34 1.87
N TYR A 116 15.63 1.65 2.00
CA TYR A 116 16.82 2.16 2.68
C TYR A 116 16.52 3.44 3.43
N SER A 117 17.01 3.54 4.65
CA SER A 117 16.98 4.74 5.50
C SER A 117 18.18 4.73 6.44
N SER A 118 18.72 5.93 6.68
CA SER A 118 19.73 6.19 7.70
C SER A 118 19.12 6.85 8.94
N ALA A 119 17.82 6.69 9.16
CA ALA A 119 17.16 7.20 10.35
C ALA A 119 17.75 6.55 11.60
N THR A 120 17.95 7.36 12.65
CA THR A 120 18.65 6.94 13.87
C THR A 120 17.97 5.76 14.54
N PHE A 121 16.64 5.72 14.56
CA PHE A 121 15.89 4.62 15.19
C PHE A 121 16.10 3.26 14.49
N TYR A 122 16.30 3.22 13.17
CA TYR A 122 16.69 1.98 12.50
C TYR A 122 18.14 1.62 12.79
N ALA A 123 19.04 2.62 12.79
CA ALA A 123 20.46 2.41 13.07
C ALA A 123 20.71 1.90 14.50
N ASP A 124 19.94 2.39 15.48
CA ASP A 124 19.98 1.95 16.88
C ASP A 124 19.55 0.47 17.03
N GLU A 125 18.68 -0.01 16.14
CA GLU A 125 18.27 -1.42 16.03
C GLU A 125 19.23 -2.25 15.16
N GLY A 126 20.31 -1.65 14.64
CA GLY A 126 21.29 -2.32 13.78
C GLY A 126 20.81 -2.60 12.36
N THR A 127 19.79 -1.89 11.89
CA THR A 127 19.20 -2.02 10.55
C THR A 127 19.20 -0.68 9.80
N THR A 128 18.91 -0.72 8.51
CA THR A 128 18.75 0.47 7.64
C THR A 128 17.38 0.49 6.97
N GLU A 129 16.43 -0.26 7.52
CA GLU A 129 15.08 -0.49 7.02
C GLU A 129 14.24 -1.21 8.08
N GLU A 130 12.95 -1.42 7.80
CA GLU A 130 12.17 -2.41 8.53
C GLU A 130 12.79 -3.81 8.38
N PRO A 131 12.89 -4.61 9.46
CA PRO A 131 13.35 -5.98 9.38
C PRO A 131 12.59 -6.78 8.31
N MET A 132 13.32 -7.46 7.42
CA MET A 132 12.77 -8.19 6.25
C MET A 132 12.13 -7.29 5.18
N GLY A 133 12.43 -5.99 5.19
CA GLY A 133 11.92 -5.00 4.24
C GLY A 133 12.34 -5.33 2.82
N ARG A 134 13.59 -5.02 2.46
CA ARG A 134 14.04 -5.11 1.07
C ARG A 134 14.27 -6.52 0.61
N GLU A 135 14.76 -7.44 1.46
CA GLU A 135 15.24 -8.75 1.00
C GLU A 135 14.14 -9.53 0.28
N CYS A 136 12.90 -9.33 0.72
CA CYS A 136 11.71 -9.93 0.18
C CYS A 136 11.26 -9.29 -1.14
N LEU A 137 11.26 -7.96 -1.23
CA LEU A 137 10.62 -7.21 -2.33
C LEU A 137 11.59 -6.76 -3.43
N GLN A 138 12.88 -6.61 -3.13
CA GLN A 138 13.89 -6.21 -4.11
C GLN A 138 13.96 -7.11 -5.36
N PRO A 139 13.64 -8.42 -5.33
CA PRO A 139 13.61 -9.22 -6.56
C PRO A 139 12.45 -8.84 -7.49
N LEU A 140 11.43 -8.10 -7.01
CA LEU A 140 10.32 -7.61 -7.82
C LEU A 140 10.54 -6.19 -8.37
N TRP A 141 11.45 -5.42 -7.77
CA TRP A 141 11.75 -4.03 -8.14
C TRP A 141 12.68 -3.96 -9.36
#